data_AF-A0A4R1GCL0-F1
#
_entry.id   AF-A0A4R1GCL0-F1
#
_cell.length_a   1.000
_cell.length_b   1.000
_cell.length_c   1.000
_cell.angle_alpha   90.00
_cell.angle_beta   90.00
_cell.angle_gamma   90.00
#
_symmetry.space_group_name_H-M   'P 1'
#
loop_
_entity.id
_entity.type
_entity.pdbx_description
1 polymer ?
#
loop_
_entity_poly.entity_id
_entity_poly.type
_entity_poly.pdbx_seq_one_letter_code
_entity_poly.pdbx_strand_id
1 'polypeptide(L)'
;MRKALLLAGILLTSCSLSPFGNKEPQVYPTYAPKEKTQESRLGLKGVENVLFYMKKEFSPVEGEIVLNSYDGFIIDLGKKNGISEGDRFISESGAVLKVKEVRNDYSVALPTIGNPLVGEKVKKFSFNKALFIDFTGEKGKELLSKLKEEVKTLNLAPYEEGEKFKKLFGLKFPSDFRRKVPAEKLLGYDGYLVVSERGVEVYDNTKKLVKLFPWEGAPASSFQVGISSGYKVVLDLKSHATSLFAGNIDKTPQKELVVATENDIRVYHVNTYGVSEVYRFKNPFPGSYLFHISPVDLDRDGKLELVIDGFYQETKSVSSGVFTVKNGKLRKLAKSNLILSGFDTDGDGVNETLYGQKVSSELDKFFGKDVWIVELKGNKLVKGKKVSVPPEFQVTSAQSFKVGSKTLFAYYDLDYFFNVSDGSQILWRSPIQIGASPNSIYWYVDDTLVSYYITPKPKPVDVNGDGEEEVLFSQNKNAAPGILRNIYTFDGGRVLLLYRKGTTFDWEEATVPIYKLGGLEEFDYIPEYDLLVAVFTESGIFKRPKSKLLFVSPRF
;
A
#
# COMPACT_ATOMS: atom_id res chain seq x y z
N MET A 1 43.10 -36.94 -53.82
CA MET A 1 41.83 -36.20 -53.70
C MET A 1 41.45 -36.21 -52.22
N ARG A 2 41.95 -35.32 -51.35
CA ARG A 2 41.60 -33.90 -51.09
C ARG A 2 40.12 -33.63 -50.77
N LYS A 3 39.82 -33.55 -49.46
CA LYS A 3 39.10 -32.49 -48.69
C LYS A 3 38.31 -33.13 -47.54
N ALA A 4 38.27 -32.64 -46.30
CA ALA A 4 39.10 -31.72 -45.53
C ALA A 4 38.64 -31.88 -44.07
N LEU A 5 39.57 -32.20 -43.17
CA LEU A 5 39.44 -32.02 -41.73
C LEU A 5 39.40 -30.52 -41.43
N LEU A 6 38.57 -30.10 -40.47
CA LEU A 6 38.77 -28.85 -39.74
C LEU A 6 38.42 -29.09 -38.27
N LEU A 7 39.46 -29.47 -37.52
CA LEU A 7 39.54 -29.23 -36.08
C LEU A 7 39.63 -27.71 -35.86
N ALA A 8 38.84 -27.20 -34.93
CA ALA A 8 39.15 -25.98 -34.20
C ALA A 8 38.88 -26.25 -32.72
N GLY A 9 39.95 -26.48 -31.97
CA GLY A 9 39.92 -26.49 -30.52
C GLY A 9 39.69 -25.08 -30.00
N ILE A 10 38.72 -24.93 -29.10
CA ILE A 10 38.56 -23.73 -28.30
C ILE A 10 39.11 -24.05 -26.91
N LEU A 11 40.32 -23.54 -26.66
CA LEU A 11 40.90 -23.39 -25.34
C LEU A 11 40.00 -22.45 -24.52
N LEU A 12 39.38 -22.98 -23.47
CA LEU A 12 38.77 -22.17 -22.42
C LEU A 12 39.89 -21.65 -21.50
N THR A 13 40.48 -20.52 -21.88
CA THR A 13 41.30 -19.72 -20.98
C THR A 13 40.40 -18.96 -20.01
N SER A 14 40.56 -19.27 -18.74
CA SER A 14 40.10 -18.49 -17.59
C SER A 14 40.66 -17.07 -17.63
N CYS A 15 39.81 -16.10 -17.96
CA CYS A 15 40.10 -14.68 -17.77
C CYS A 15 39.16 -14.12 -16.70
N SER A 16 39.67 -14.04 -15.48
CA SER A 16 39.20 -13.15 -14.43
C SER A 16 39.44 -11.70 -14.87
N LEU A 17 38.37 -11.02 -15.30
CA LEU A 17 38.38 -9.58 -15.53
C LEU A 17 37.55 -8.91 -14.45
N SER A 18 38.25 -8.41 -13.42
CA SER A 18 37.76 -7.31 -12.59
C SER A 18 37.80 -6.00 -13.39
N PRO A 19 36.70 -5.27 -13.56
CA PRO A 19 36.73 -3.92 -14.08
C PRO A 19 36.37 -2.94 -12.96
N PHE A 20 37.26 -2.74 -12.00
CA PHE A 20 37.20 -1.57 -11.10
C PHE A 20 38.36 -0.65 -11.41
N GLY A 21 38.23 0.09 -12.52
CA GLY A 21 38.98 1.32 -12.72
C GLY A 21 38.37 2.38 -11.82
N ASN A 22 39.19 2.95 -10.93
CA ASN A 22 38.87 4.11 -10.11
C ASN A 22 38.32 5.24 -11.00
N LYS A 23 37.01 5.43 -11.01
CA LYS A 23 36.37 6.66 -11.49
C LYS A 23 35.98 7.48 -10.28
N GLU A 24 36.44 8.73 -10.27
CA GLU A 24 36.05 9.76 -9.32
C GLU A 24 34.52 9.77 -9.13
N PRO A 25 34.02 10.03 -7.91
CA PRO A 25 32.58 10.07 -7.66
C PRO A 25 31.96 11.17 -8.51
N GLN A 26 31.29 10.78 -9.60
CA GLN A 26 30.35 11.65 -10.28
C GLN A 26 29.26 12.01 -9.28
N VAL A 27 29.36 13.23 -8.73
CA VAL A 27 28.28 13.86 -7.98
C VAL A 27 27.19 14.16 -9.00
N TYR A 28 26.28 13.22 -9.17
CA TYR A 28 25.04 13.47 -9.90
C TYR A 28 24.24 14.48 -9.09
N PRO A 29 23.85 15.63 -9.65
CA PRO A 29 22.81 16.43 -9.02
C PRO A 29 21.59 15.53 -8.86
N THR A 30 21.07 15.44 -7.64
CA THR A 30 19.82 14.74 -7.34
C THR A 30 18.77 15.26 -8.30
N TYR A 31 18.39 14.44 -9.29
CA TYR A 31 17.19 14.67 -10.06
C TYR A 31 16.02 14.39 -9.13
N ALA A 32 15.64 15.40 -8.35
CA ALA A 32 14.27 15.52 -7.89
C ALA A 32 13.46 15.69 -9.19
N PRO A 33 12.56 14.76 -9.53
CA PRO A 33 11.56 15.07 -10.53
C PRO A 33 10.90 16.36 -10.02
N LYS A 34 11.00 17.47 -10.77
CA LYS A 34 10.09 18.57 -10.54
C LYS A 34 8.72 17.94 -10.61
N GLU A 35 8.03 17.86 -9.47
CA GLU A 35 6.62 17.55 -9.43
C GLU A 35 6.02 18.38 -10.56
N LYS A 36 5.47 17.73 -11.58
CA LYS A 36 4.40 18.38 -12.30
C LYS A 36 3.23 18.35 -11.34
N THR A 37 3.31 19.17 -10.29
CA THR A 37 2.14 19.69 -9.61
C THR A 37 1.25 20.11 -10.77
N GLN A 38 0.04 19.55 -10.84
CA GLN A 38 -0.95 20.14 -11.73
C GLN A 38 -1.09 21.58 -11.23
N GLU A 39 -0.33 22.49 -11.84
CA GLU A 39 -0.38 23.90 -11.50
C GLU A 39 -1.85 24.27 -11.60
N SER A 40 -2.36 24.87 -10.53
CA SER A 40 -3.60 25.62 -10.61
C SER A 40 -3.48 26.44 -11.89
N ARG A 41 -4.37 26.24 -12.86
CA ARG A 41 -4.37 27.00 -14.13
C ARG A 41 -4.42 28.52 -13.88
N LEU A 42 -4.69 28.93 -12.65
CA LEU A 42 -4.88 30.28 -12.17
C LEU A 42 -3.78 30.77 -11.22
N GLY A 43 -2.76 29.95 -10.90
CA GLY A 43 -1.66 30.34 -10.00
C GLY A 43 -2.07 30.61 -8.54
N LEU A 44 -3.27 30.22 -8.13
CA LEU A 44 -3.80 30.42 -6.78
C LEU A 44 -3.06 29.53 -5.77
N LYS A 45 -2.88 30.04 -4.55
CA LYS A 45 -2.23 29.34 -3.42
C LYS A 45 -2.94 29.63 -2.10
N GLY A 46 -2.74 28.77 -1.10
CA GLY A 46 -3.24 28.95 0.25
C GLY A 46 -4.77 28.93 0.31
N VAL A 47 -5.33 29.80 1.16
CA VAL A 47 -6.79 29.90 1.39
C VAL A 47 -7.55 30.18 0.10
N GLU A 48 -7.02 31.06 -0.75
CA GLU A 48 -7.65 31.42 -2.02
C GLU A 48 -7.79 30.23 -2.99
N ASN A 49 -6.79 29.35 -3.02
CA ASN A 49 -6.86 28.15 -3.86
C ASN A 49 -7.98 27.22 -3.40
N VAL A 50 -8.02 26.94 -2.09
CA VAL A 50 -9.04 26.07 -1.49
C VAL A 50 -10.43 26.67 -1.69
N LEU A 51 -10.59 27.97 -1.40
CA LEU A 51 -11.85 28.68 -1.53
C LEU A 51 -12.39 28.64 -2.96
N PHE A 52 -11.54 28.96 -3.95
CA PHE A 52 -11.90 28.91 -5.36
C PHE A 52 -12.49 27.54 -5.75
N TYR A 53 -11.80 26.47 -5.38
CA TYR A 53 -12.22 25.13 -5.74
C TYR A 53 -13.41 24.63 -4.94
N MET A 54 -13.50 24.93 -3.65
CA MET A 54 -14.66 24.58 -2.83
C MET A 54 -15.92 25.32 -3.28
N LYS A 55 -15.81 26.60 -3.63
CA LYS A 55 -16.91 27.38 -4.22
C LYS A 55 -17.42 26.71 -5.49
N LYS A 56 -16.52 26.25 -6.37
CA LYS A 56 -16.89 25.52 -7.58
C LYS A 56 -17.52 24.17 -7.27
N GLU A 57 -16.97 23.39 -6.34
CA GLU A 57 -17.44 22.04 -6.01
C GLU A 57 -18.83 22.05 -5.35
N PHE A 58 -19.05 22.95 -4.40
CA PHE A 58 -20.28 23.05 -3.62
C PHE A 58 -21.28 24.06 -4.19
N SER A 59 -21.03 24.60 -5.38
CA SER A 59 -22.05 25.36 -6.10
C SER A 59 -23.25 24.45 -6.37
N PRO A 60 -24.49 24.93 -6.11
CA PRO A 60 -25.67 24.13 -6.37
C PRO A 60 -25.77 23.91 -7.89
N VAL A 61 -25.80 22.65 -8.29
CA VAL A 61 -26.02 22.28 -9.70
C VAL A 61 -27.31 21.49 -9.77
N GLU A 62 -28.25 22.02 -10.54
CA GLU A 62 -29.54 21.39 -10.82
C GLU A 62 -29.55 20.95 -12.28
N GLY A 63 -30.12 19.78 -12.52
CA GLY A 63 -30.23 19.17 -13.83
C GLY A 63 -31.51 18.37 -13.93
N GLU A 64 -31.63 17.59 -14.99
CA GLU A 64 -32.77 16.74 -15.29
C GLU A 64 -32.31 15.37 -15.75
N ILE A 65 -33.04 14.34 -15.32
CA ILE A 65 -32.84 12.99 -15.83
C ILE A 65 -33.47 12.93 -17.22
N VAL A 66 -32.65 12.94 -18.26
CA VAL A 66 -33.14 13.02 -19.66
C VAL A 66 -33.34 11.65 -20.30
N LEU A 67 -32.71 10.61 -19.77
CA LEU A 67 -32.84 9.25 -20.30
C LEU A 67 -32.59 8.20 -19.24
N ASN A 68 -33.34 7.10 -19.29
CA ASN A 68 -32.98 5.86 -18.61
C ASN A 68 -32.41 4.89 -19.65
N SER A 69 -31.15 4.51 -19.51
CA SER A 69 -30.44 3.62 -20.43
C SER A 69 -30.00 2.33 -19.72
N TYR A 70 -29.55 1.33 -20.48
CA TYR A 70 -29.00 0.10 -19.91
C TYR A 70 -27.81 0.36 -18.97
N ASP A 71 -27.01 1.39 -19.26
CA ASP A 71 -25.80 1.73 -18.50
C ASP A 71 -26.08 2.63 -17.28
N GLY A 72 -27.32 3.10 -17.11
CA GLY A 72 -27.76 4.00 -16.04
C GLY A 72 -28.62 5.16 -16.52
N PHE A 73 -28.95 6.07 -15.61
CA PHE A 73 -29.68 7.31 -15.88
C PHE A 73 -28.74 8.39 -16.42
N ILE A 74 -29.15 9.05 -17.51
CA ILE A 74 -28.42 10.19 -18.05
C ILE A 74 -28.94 11.47 -17.41
N ILE A 75 -28.03 12.24 -16.83
CA ILE A 75 -28.29 13.58 -16.30
C ILE A 75 -27.69 14.58 -17.28
N ASP A 76 -28.43 15.63 -17.64
CA ASP A 76 -28.04 16.71 -18.58
C ASP A 76 -26.94 17.66 -18.04
N LEU A 77 -26.11 17.15 -17.13
CA LEU A 77 -24.99 17.83 -16.52
C LEU A 77 -23.71 17.02 -16.74
N GLY A 78 -22.71 17.67 -17.34
CA GLY A 78 -21.42 17.05 -17.65
C GLY A 78 -20.22 17.80 -17.04
N LYS A 79 -19.03 17.53 -17.57
CA LYS A 79 -17.77 18.17 -17.13
C LYS A 79 -17.84 19.70 -17.20
N LYS A 80 -18.56 20.26 -18.19
CA LYS A 80 -18.72 21.71 -18.35
C LYS A 80 -19.48 22.34 -17.16
N ASN A 81 -20.38 21.57 -16.55
CA ASN A 81 -21.17 21.97 -15.38
C ASN A 81 -20.44 21.69 -14.06
N GLY A 82 -19.20 21.19 -14.11
CA GLY A 82 -18.43 20.83 -12.92
C GLY A 82 -18.74 19.46 -12.33
N ILE A 83 -19.43 18.58 -13.07
CA ILE A 83 -19.72 17.23 -12.60
C ILE A 83 -18.48 16.34 -12.70
N SER A 84 -18.27 15.51 -11.67
CA SER A 84 -17.18 14.53 -11.57
C SER A 84 -17.72 13.11 -11.35
N GLU A 85 -16.94 12.11 -11.76
CA GLU A 85 -17.25 10.71 -11.44
C GLU A 85 -17.29 10.53 -9.91
N GLY A 86 -18.34 9.87 -9.42
CA GLY A 86 -18.62 9.69 -8.00
C GLY A 86 -19.55 10.74 -7.37
N ASP A 87 -19.84 11.86 -8.05
CA ASP A 87 -20.82 12.85 -7.59
C ASP A 87 -22.19 12.20 -7.34
N ARG A 88 -22.93 12.71 -6.36
CA ARG A 88 -24.27 12.23 -6.04
C ARG A 88 -25.33 13.26 -6.36
N PHE A 89 -26.49 12.79 -6.79
CA PHE A 89 -27.68 13.58 -7.05
C PHE A 89 -28.86 13.06 -6.25
N ILE A 90 -29.73 13.95 -5.81
CA ILE A 90 -31.06 13.60 -5.29
C ILE A 90 -32.12 14.07 -6.28
N SER A 91 -33.06 13.19 -6.64
CA SER A 91 -34.17 13.52 -7.53
C SER A 91 -35.38 14.06 -6.77
N GLU A 92 -36.36 14.61 -7.49
CA GLU A 92 -37.62 15.10 -6.91
C GLU A 92 -38.40 14.01 -6.18
N SER A 93 -38.34 12.76 -6.65
CA SER A 93 -38.93 11.60 -5.95
C SER A 93 -38.12 11.12 -4.74
N GLY A 94 -36.97 11.74 -4.46
CA GLY A 94 -36.08 11.37 -3.36
C GLY A 94 -35.13 10.22 -3.70
N ALA A 95 -35.03 9.80 -4.96
CA ALA A 95 -34.03 8.81 -5.37
C ALA A 95 -32.62 9.41 -5.32
N VAL A 96 -31.64 8.62 -4.90
CA VAL A 96 -30.23 9.02 -4.87
C VAL A 96 -29.51 8.35 -6.02
N LEU A 97 -28.88 9.14 -6.89
CA LEU A 97 -28.07 8.67 -8.01
C LEU A 97 -26.58 8.95 -7.76
N LYS A 98 -25.71 8.03 -8.16
CA LYS A 98 -24.26 8.20 -8.13
C LYS A 98 -23.69 8.19 -9.55
N VAL A 99 -22.99 9.25 -9.91
CA VAL A 99 -22.35 9.40 -11.22
C VAL A 99 -21.26 8.34 -11.40
N LYS A 100 -21.40 7.53 -12.44
CA LYS A 100 -20.45 6.49 -12.86
C LYS A 100 -19.52 7.00 -13.95
N GLU A 101 -20.02 7.83 -14.86
CA GLU A 101 -19.29 8.31 -16.03
C GLU A 101 -19.65 9.77 -16.32
N VAL A 102 -18.67 10.58 -16.75
CA VAL A 102 -18.90 11.99 -17.10
C VAL A 102 -18.42 12.31 -18.50
N ARG A 103 -19.34 12.80 -19.34
CA ARG A 103 -19.07 13.40 -20.65
C ARG A 103 -19.08 14.93 -20.56
N ASN A 104 -18.77 15.62 -21.65
CA ASN A 104 -18.70 17.08 -21.61
C ASN A 104 -20.03 17.73 -21.23
N ASP A 105 -21.13 17.22 -21.81
CA ASP A 105 -22.47 17.81 -21.71
C ASP A 105 -23.43 17.04 -20.82
N TYR A 106 -23.13 15.79 -20.48
CA TYR A 106 -23.98 14.93 -19.66
C TYR A 106 -23.16 13.98 -18.80
N SER A 107 -23.81 13.31 -17.87
CA SER A 107 -23.23 12.26 -17.04
C SER A 107 -24.17 11.05 -16.98
N VAL A 108 -23.60 9.88 -16.72
CA VAL A 108 -24.33 8.64 -16.50
C VAL A 108 -24.25 8.29 -15.02
N ALA A 109 -25.39 8.11 -14.37
CA ALA A 109 -25.50 7.84 -12.96
C ALA A 109 -26.32 6.58 -12.68
N LEU A 110 -25.93 5.83 -11.66
CA LEU A 110 -26.66 4.64 -11.21
C LEU A 110 -27.49 4.99 -9.97
N PRO A 111 -28.73 4.48 -9.85
CA PRO A 111 -29.51 4.67 -8.63
C PRO A 111 -28.85 3.86 -7.50
N THR A 112 -28.55 4.53 -6.39
CA THR A 112 -28.10 3.87 -5.16
C THR A 112 -29.25 3.64 -4.19
N ILE A 113 -30.28 4.50 -4.24
CA ILE A 113 -31.50 4.39 -3.43
C ILE A 113 -32.67 4.88 -4.28
N GLY A 114 -33.79 4.17 -4.25
CA GLY A 114 -35.00 4.53 -5.00
C GLY A 114 -34.89 4.27 -6.51
N ASN A 115 -35.93 4.63 -7.24
CA ASN A 115 -35.98 4.48 -8.70
C ASN A 115 -36.53 5.77 -9.32
N PRO A 116 -35.67 6.67 -9.83
CA PRO A 116 -36.11 7.94 -10.37
C PRO A 116 -36.78 7.79 -11.74
N LEU A 117 -37.61 8.76 -12.10
CA LEU A 117 -38.25 8.85 -13.41
C LEU A 117 -37.49 9.79 -14.35
N VAL A 118 -37.58 9.50 -15.65
CA VAL A 118 -37.14 10.43 -16.71
C VAL A 118 -38.02 11.68 -16.66
N GLY A 119 -37.39 12.85 -16.74
CA GLY A 119 -38.01 14.17 -16.58
C GLY A 119 -37.90 14.75 -15.17
N GLU A 120 -37.50 13.96 -14.16
CA GLU A 120 -37.31 14.49 -12.80
C GLU A 120 -36.14 15.46 -12.75
N LYS A 121 -36.32 16.56 -12.02
CA LYS A 121 -35.21 17.40 -11.63
C LYS A 121 -34.33 16.68 -10.63
N VAL A 122 -33.04 16.85 -10.79
CA VAL A 122 -32.02 16.34 -9.87
C VAL A 122 -31.16 17.47 -9.38
N LYS A 123 -30.78 17.40 -8.11
CA LYS A 123 -29.88 18.36 -7.49
C LYS A 123 -28.64 17.65 -6.99
N LYS A 124 -27.46 18.18 -7.33
CA LYS A 124 -26.19 17.66 -6.80
C LYS A 124 -26.25 17.74 -5.27
N PHE A 125 -26.02 16.62 -4.62
CA PHE A 125 -26.10 16.47 -3.17
C PHE A 125 -25.04 17.37 -2.51
N SER A 126 -25.48 18.34 -1.72
CA SER A 126 -24.63 19.15 -0.84
C SER A 126 -24.85 18.73 0.62
N PHE A 127 -23.85 18.93 1.47
CA PHE A 127 -23.99 18.68 2.91
C PHE A 127 -25.05 19.62 3.52
N ASN A 128 -26.10 19.05 4.11
CA ASN A 128 -27.11 19.77 4.88
C ASN A 128 -26.53 20.39 6.14
N LYS A 129 -25.54 19.74 6.76
CA LYS A 129 -24.77 20.28 7.89
C LYS A 129 -23.39 19.65 7.91
N ALA A 130 -22.36 20.46 7.68
CA ALA A 130 -20.97 20.01 7.70
C ALA A 130 -20.21 20.54 8.93
N LEU A 131 -19.44 19.67 9.57
CA LEU A 131 -18.57 20.03 10.70
C LEU A 131 -17.20 20.47 10.21
N PHE A 132 -16.72 21.63 10.65
CA PHE A 132 -15.38 22.13 10.33
C PHE A 132 -14.42 21.84 11.48
N ILE A 133 -13.37 21.06 11.21
CA ILE A 133 -12.40 20.57 12.21
C ILE A 133 -11.01 21.09 11.83
N ASP A 134 -10.52 22.10 12.55
CA ASP A 134 -9.28 22.79 12.20
C ASP A 134 -8.05 22.32 13.01
N PHE A 135 -6.94 22.08 12.32
CA PHE A 135 -5.63 21.78 12.91
C PHE A 135 -4.54 22.82 12.53
N THR A 136 -4.90 23.89 11.83
CA THR A 136 -3.99 24.91 11.30
C THR A 136 -4.06 26.25 12.04
N GLY A 137 -5.08 26.46 12.88
CA GLY A 137 -5.23 27.65 13.69
C GLY A 137 -5.71 28.85 12.88
N GLU A 138 -4.93 29.94 12.83
CA GLU A 138 -5.36 31.18 12.19
C GLU A 138 -5.72 31.01 10.71
N LYS A 139 -4.96 30.16 9.99
CA LYS A 139 -5.23 29.85 8.58
C LYS A 139 -6.57 29.15 8.37
N GLY A 140 -6.95 28.24 9.27
CA GLY A 140 -8.23 27.53 9.22
C GLY A 140 -9.41 28.42 9.59
N LYS A 141 -9.23 29.32 10.57
CA LYS A 141 -10.24 30.34 10.91
C LYS A 141 -10.50 31.30 9.74
N GLU A 142 -9.45 31.77 9.07
CA GLU A 142 -9.57 32.61 7.88
C GLU A 142 -10.39 31.90 6.79
N LEU A 143 -10.05 30.64 6.51
CA LEU A 143 -10.76 29.82 5.55
C LEU A 143 -12.24 29.64 5.93
N LEU A 144 -12.55 29.32 7.19
CA LEU A 144 -13.93 29.16 7.64
C LEU A 144 -14.74 30.44 7.42
N SER A 145 -14.17 31.61 7.74
CA SER A 145 -14.83 32.90 7.54
C SER A 145 -15.19 33.10 6.07
N LYS A 146 -14.22 32.90 5.16
CA LYS A 146 -14.43 33.05 3.71
C LYS A 146 -15.42 32.02 3.16
N LEU A 147 -15.38 30.77 3.61
CA LEU A 147 -16.34 29.74 3.18
C LEU A 147 -17.77 30.09 3.60
N LYS A 148 -17.99 30.60 4.82
CA LYS A 148 -19.32 31.02 5.28
C LYS A 148 -19.86 32.21 4.49
N GLU A 149 -18.99 33.11 4.05
CA GLU A 149 -19.36 34.27 3.25
C GLU A 149 -19.67 33.91 1.79
N GLU A 150 -18.79 33.13 1.16
CA GLU A 150 -18.79 32.92 -0.29
C GLU A 150 -19.44 31.61 -0.76
N VAL A 151 -19.58 30.62 0.11
CA VAL A 151 -20.10 29.27 -0.21
C VAL A 151 -21.32 28.96 0.64
N LYS A 152 -22.37 29.79 0.51
CA LYS A 152 -23.59 29.73 1.33
C LYS A 152 -24.35 28.40 1.27
N THR A 153 -24.12 27.60 0.23
CA THR A 153 -24.68 26.25 0.07
C THR A 153 -24.03 25.23 0.99
N LEU A 154 -22.82 25.50 1.48
CA LEU A 154 -22.14 24.67 2.46
C LEU A 154 -22.54 25.13 3.87
N ASN A 155 -23.51 24.44 4.47
CA ASN A 155 -23.99 24.78 5.81
C ASN A 155 -22.98 24.35 6.88
N LEU A 156 -21.99 25.21 7.15
CA LEU A 156 -20.92 24.95 8.11
C LEU A 156 -21.37 25.24 9.54
N ALA A 157 -21.17 24.26 10.41
CA ALA A 157 -21.36 24.41 11.85
C ALA A 157 -20.54 25.59 12.44
N PRO A 158 -20.93 26.11 13.62
CA PRO A 158 -20.08 27.00 14.41
C PRO A 158 -18.68 26.39 14.66
N TYR A 159 -17.64 27.24 14.66
CA TYR A 159 -16.24 26.78 14.83
C TYR A 159 -16.05 26.04 16.17
N GLU A 160 -16.78 26.47 17.20
CA GLU A 160 -16.76 25.91 18.54
C GLU A 160 -17.27 24.47 18.59
N GLU A 161 -18.16 24.06 17.67
CA GLU A 161 -18.61 22.68 17.56
C GLU A 161 -17.44 21.77 17.12
N GLY A 162 -16.62 22.24 16.17
CA GLY A 162 -15.41 21.54 15.73
C GLY A 162 -14.37 21.37 16.84
N GLU A 163 -14.13 22.43 17.62
CA GLU A 163 -13.21 22.37 18.76
C GLU A 163 -13.71 21.47 19.89
N LYS A 164 -15.03 21.49 20.18
CA LYS A 164 -15.65 20.54 21.12
C LYS A 164 -15.51 19.11 20.63
N PHE A 165 -15.71 18.88 19.34
CA PHE A 165 -15.54 17.56 18.72
C PHE A 165 -14.10 17.05 18.84
N LYS A 166 -13.09 17.90 18.57
CA LYS A 166 -11.67 17.55 18.78
C LYS A 166 -11.38 17.16 20.21
N LYS A 167 -11.91 17.90 21.19
CA LYS A 167 -11.74 17.59 22.61
C LYS A 167 -12.43 16.28 22.99
N LEU A 168 -13.64 16.05 22.50
CA LEU A 168 -14.44 14.86 22.79
C LEU A 168 -13.71 13.57 22.38
N PHE A 169 -13.09 13.56 21.20
CA PHE A 169 -12.38 12.38 20.67
C PHE A 169 -10.85 12.43 20.87
N GLY A 170 -10.34 13.42 21.62
CA GLY A 170 -8.91 13.56 21.85
C GLY A 170 -8.08 13.69 20.56
N LEU A 171 -8.59 14.44 19.59
CA LEU A 171 -7.96 14.65 18.28
C LEU A 171 -6.83 15.66 18.40
N LYS A 172 -5.60 15.18 18.26
CA LYS A 172 -4.38 16.01 18.27
C LYS A 172 -3.84 16.25 16.86
N PHE A 173 -4.13 15.33 15.94
CA PHE A 173 -3.68 15.39 14.56
C PHE A 173 -4.85 15.21 13.58
N PRO A 174 -4.77 15.71 12.34
CA PRO A 174 -5.79 15.50 11.32
C PRO A 174 -6.16 14.02 11.11
N SER A 175 -5.15 13.14 11.07
CA SER A 175 -5.31 11.69 10.92
C SER A 175 -6.09 11.03 12.09
N ASP A 176 -6.15 11.66 13.26
CA ASP A 176 -6.92 11.15 14.39
C ASP A 176 -8.42 11.10 14.07
N PHE A 177 -8.93 11.96 13.19
CA PHE A 177 -10.33 11.87 12.75
C PHE A 177 -10.64 10.48 12.20
N ARG A 178 -9.78 9.97 11.30
CA ARG A 178 -9.93 8.64 10.70
C ARG A 178 -9.61 7.50 11.66
N ARG A 179 -8.66 7.67 12.56
CA ARG A 179 -8.22 6.59 13.47
C ARG A 179 -9.09 6.43 14.71
N LYS A 180 -9.52 7.55 15.32
CA LYS A 180 -10.11 7.53 16.68
C LYS A 180 -11.62 7.72 16.74
N VAL A 181 -12.22 8.28 15.69
CA VAL A 181 -13.65 8.61 15.72
C VAL A 181 -14.47 7.46 15.14
N PRO A 182 -15.29 6.72 15.90
CA PRO A 182 -16.09 5.65 15.33
C PRO A 182 -17.15 6.21 14.36
N ALA A 183 -17.44 5.51 13.26
CA ALA A 183 -18.36 5.99 12.22
C ALA A 183 -19.79 6.19 12.76
N GLU A 184 -20.23 5.32 13.66
CA GLU A 184 -21.52 5.38 14.35
C GLU A 184 -21.65 6.57 15.31
N LYS A 185 -20.55 7.27 15.62
CA LYS A 185 -20.54 8.52 16.40
C LYS A 185 -20.61 9.77 15.54
N LEU A 186 -20.63 9.64 14.22
CA LEU A 186 -20.75 10.75 13.26
C LEU A 186 -22.21 11.19 13.03
N LEU A 187 -23.02 11.14 14.09
CA LEU A 187 -24.43 11.52 14.04
C LEU A 187 -24.56 13.05 14.09
N GLY A 188 -25.44 13.61 13.26
CA GLY A 188 -25.79 15.04 13.27
C GLY A 188 -25.05 15.92 12.26
N TYR A 189 -24.10 15.36 11.50
CA TYR A 189 -23.50 16.01 10.34
C TYR A 189 -23.45 15.00 9.19
N ASP A 190 -23.67 15.48 7.97
CA ASP A 190 -23.53 14.68 6.76
C ASP A 190 -22.18 14.90 6.06
N GLY A 191 -21.39 15.89 6.49
CA GLY A 191 -20.03 16.13 6.02
C GLY A 191 -19.06 16.59 7.11
N TYR A 192 -17.78 16.31 6.91
CA TYR A 192 -16.70 16.66 7.84
C TYR A 192 -15.53 17.26 7.06
N LEU A 193 -15.19 18.51 7.35
CA LEU A 193 -14.07 19.23 6.76
C LEU A 193 -12.90 19.22 7.74
N VAL A 194 -11.93 18.36 7.49
CA VAL A 194 -10.70 18.27 8.28
C VAL A 194 -9.64 19.15 7.63
N VAL A 195 -9.29 20.26 8.30
CA VAL A 195 -8.33 21.25 7.79
C VAL A 195 -6.97 21.02 8.40
N SER A 196 -5.96 20.86 7.55
CA SER A 196 -4.59 20.51 7.93
C SER A 196 -3.55 21.26 7.10
N GLU A 197 -2.27 21.05 7.38
CA GLU A 197 -1.16 21.57 6.55
C GLU A 197 -1.20 21.08 5.09
N ARG A 198 -2.00 20.05 4.76
CA ARG A 198 -2.18 19.56 3.38
C ARG A 198 -3.28 20.29 2.62
N GLY A 199 -4.23 20.91 3.32
CA GLY A 199 -5.44 21.50 2.74
C GLY A 199 -6.69 21.11 3.53
N VAL A 200 -7.82 21.01 2.83
CA VAL A 200 -9.11 20.60 3.39
C VAL A 200 -9.47 19.22 2.86
N GLU A 201 -9.53 18.24 3.75
CA GLU A 201 -10.08 16.92 3.46
C GLU A 201 -11.56 16.91 3.82
N VAL A 202 -12.40 16.55 2.86
CA VAL A 202 -13.83 16.46 3.00
C VAL A 202 -14.21 14.99 3.09
N TYR A 203 -14.79 14.60 4.22
CA TYR A 203 -15.31 13.27 4.47
C TYR A 203 -16.83 13.29 4.55
N ASP A 204 -17.47 12.19 4.17
CA ASP A 204 -18.89 11.95 4.46
C ASP A 204 -19.09 11.37 5.87
N ASN A 205 -20.35 11.13 6.25
CA ASN A 205 -20.70 10.52 7.53
C ASN A 205 -20.30 9.04 7.68
N THR A 206 -19.77 8.42 6.62
CA THR A 206 -19.17 7.06 6.66
C THR A 206 -17.65 7.10 6.78
N LYS A 207 -17.06 8.29 6.97
CA LYS A 207 -15.60 8.55 6.98
C LYS A 207 -14.91 8.31 5.64
N LYS A 208 -15.67 8.19 4.56
CA LYS A 208 -15.10 8.10 3.22
C LYS A 208 -14.62 9.47 2.78
N LEU A 209 -13.38 9.56 2.33
CA LEU A 209 -12.84 10.80 1.75
C LEU A 209 -13.58 11.07 0.42
N VAL A 210 -14.30 12.19 0.38
CA VAL A 210 -15.04 12.69 -0.79
C VAL A 210 -14.11 13.52 -1.68
N LYS A 211 -13.31 14.41 -1.07
CA LYS A 211 -12.39 15.30 -1.79
C LYS A 211 -11.29 15.85 -0.89
N LEU A 212 -10.08 16.00 -1.42
CA LEU A 212 -9.04 16.86 -0.88
C LEU A 212 -8.96 18.14 -1.71
N PHE A 213 -9.01 19.29 -1.04
CA PHE A 213 -8.70 20.61 -1.60
C PHE A 213 -7.34 21.04 -1.07
N PRO A 214 -6.25 20.85 -1.83
CA PRO A 214 -4.93 21.18 -1.33
C PRO A 214 -4.71 22.69 -1.28
N TRP A 215 -3.82 23.17 -0.41
CA TRP A 215 -3.41 24.58 -0.40
C TRP A 215 -2.74 25.00 -1.71
N GLU A 216 -2.14 24.07 -2.43
CA GLU A 216 -1.54 24.29 -3.75
C GLU A 216 -1.97 23.16 -4.71
N GLY A 217 -2.33 23.52 -5.95
CA GLY A 217 -2.75 22.55 -6.96
C GLY A 217 -4.27 22.34 -7.04
N ALA A 218 -4.70 21.34 -7.81
CA ALA A 218 -6.12 21.06 -8.07
C ALA A 218 -6.72 20.04 -7.07
N PRO A 219 -8.03 20.10 -6.78
CA PRO A 219 -8.70 19.15 -5.90
C PRO A 219 -8.60 17.72 -6.42
N ALA A 220 -8.55 16.76 -5.50
CA ALA A 220 -8.50 15.34 -5.81
C ALA A 220 -9.58 14.60 -5.03
N SER A 221 -10.42 13.81 -5.72
CA SER A 221 -11.55 13.08 -5.13
C SER A 221 -11.16 11.80 -4.38
N SER A 222 -9.92 11.36 -4.50
CA SER A 222 -9.25 10.36 -3.64
C SER A 222 -7.77 10.23 -4.09
N PHE A 223 -7.06 9.20 -3.63
CA PHE A 223 -5.83 8.66 -4.28
C PHE A 223 -6.10 8.09 -5.69
N GLN A 224 -7.05 8.69 -6.39
CA GLN A 224 -7.92 8.09 -7.39
C GLN A 224 -7.10 7.43 -8.48
N VAL A 225 -6.98 6.14 -8.30
CA VAL A 225 -6.67 5.15 -9.30
C VAL A 225 -7.76 5.27 -10.37
N GLY A 226 -7.38 5.42 -11.64
CA GLY A 226 -8.35 5.62 -12.72
C GLY A 226 -9.39 4.49 -12.73
N ILE A 227 -10.68 4.85 -12.75
CA ILE A 227 -11.80 3.90 -12.67
C ILE A 227 -11.71 2.81 -13.75
N SER A 228 -11.10 3.11 -14.90
CA SER A 228 -10.93 2.16 -16.00
C SER A 228 -9.78 1.16 -15.83
N SER A 229 -8.73 1.47 -15.05
CA SER A 229 -7.55 0.60 -14.91
C SER A 229 -7.49 -0.12 -13.56
N GLY A 230 -8.12 0.43 -12.51
CA GLY A 230 -8.04 -0.13 -11.16
C GLY A 230 -6.63 -0.12 -10.53
N TYR A 231 -5.65 0.51 -11.20
CA TYR A 231 -4.38 0.95 -10.61
C TYR A 231 -3.85 2.26 -11.26
N LYS A 232 -2.88 2.90 -10.60
CA LYS A 232 -2.09 4.05 -11.08
C LYS A 232 -0.62 3.83 -10.74
N VAL A 233 0.26 3.91 -11.74
CA VAL A 233 1.72 3.92 -11.49
C VAL A 233 2.08 5.29 -10.92
N VAL A 234 2.67 5.31 -9.72
CA VAL A 234 3.02 6.55 -9.02
C VAL A 234 4.52 6.81 -8.99
N LEU A 235 5.34 5.77 -9.16
CA LEU A 235 6.80 5.91 -9.23
C LEU A 235 7.42 4.75 -10.04
N ASP A 236 8.39 5.09 -10.89
CA ASP A 236 9.31 4.13 -11.50
C ASP A 236 10.62 4.14 -10.69
N LEU A 237 10.92 3.05 -9.98
CA LEU A 237 12.06 2.98 -9.08
C LEU A 237 13.39 2.84 -9.84
N LYS A 238 13.34 2.40 -11.11
CA LYS A 238 14.49 2.07 -11.96
C LYS A 238 15.47 1.03 -11.38
N SER A 239 15.14 0.44 -10.25
CA SER A 239 15.88 -0.58 -9.52
C SER A 239 14.94 -1.71 -9.11
N HIS A 240 15.50 -2.84 -8.69
CA HIS A 240 14.75 -3.95 -8.10
C HIS A 240 14.36 -3.61 -6.66
N ALA A 241 13.08 -3.38 -6.43
CA ALA A 241 12.50 -3.39 -5.10
C ALA A 241 12.33 -4.84 -4.65
N THR A 242 12.48 -5.11 -3.36
CA THR A 242 12.43 -6.46 -2.79
C THR A 242 11.41 -6.61 -1.69
N SER A 243 11.01 -5.51 -1.05
CA SER A 243 10.01 -5.50 0.01
C SER A 243 9.49 -4.08 0.26
N LEU A 244 8.32 -3.98 0.89
CA LEU A 244 7.53 -2.78 1.12
C LEU A 244 6.68 -2.93 2.38
N PHE A 245 6.53 -1.86 3.15
CA PHE A 245 5.45 -1.71 4.13
C PHE A 245 5.05 -0.24 4.28
N ALA A 246 3.85 0.00 4.79
CA ALA A 246 3.36 1.31 5.19
C ALA A 246 3.24 1.41 6.71
N GLY A 247 3.80 2.47 7.30
CA GLY A 247 3.76 2.64 8.75
C GLY A 247 4.55 3.86 9.21
N ASN A 248 4.30 4.30 10.45
CA ASN A 248 5.02 5.43 11.04
C ASN A 248 6.39 4.97 11.54
N ILE A 249 7.48 5.46 10.96
CA ILE A 249 8.86 5.09 11.36
C ILE A 249 9.61 6.21 12.07
N ASP A 250 9.01 7.39 12.21
CA ASP A 250 9.67 8.56 12.79
C ASP A 250 8.78 9.37 13.74
N LYS A 251 9.12 10.65 13.96
CA LYS A 251 8.39 11.49 14.92
C LYS A 251 7.13 12.10 14.34
N THR A 252 6.92 12.01 13.04
CA THR A 252 5.72 12.54 12.41
C THR A 252 4.56 11.58 12.68
N PRO A 253 3.32 12.09 12.78
CA PRO A 253 2.15 11.23 12.94
C PRO A 253 1.70 10.59 11.61
N GLN A 254 2.45 10.78 10.53
CA GLN A 254 2.11 10.31 9.20
C GLN A 254 2.66 8.90 9.03
N LYS A 255 1.94 8.03 8.31
CA LYS A 255 2.52 6.76 7.88
C LYS A 255 3.38 7.02 6.65
N GLU A 256 4.61 6.56 6.70
CA GLU A 256 5.49 6.53 5.54
C GLU A 256 5.32 5.22 4.77
N LEU A 257 5.64 5.25 3.49
CA LEU A 257 5.87 4.07 2.68
C LEU A 257 7.37 3.77 2.67
N VAL A 258 7.75 2.62 3.21
CA VAL A 258 9.15 2.15 3.21
C VAL A 258 9.30 1.09 2.13
N VAL A 259 10.25 1.30 1.21
CA VAL A 259 10.55 0.37 0.12
C VAL A 259 12.02 -0.01 0.21
N ALA A 260 12.30 -1.30 0.42
CA ALA A 260 13.63 -1.85 0.25
C ALA A 260 13.88 -2.14 -1.23
N THR A 261 15.05 -1.75 -1.72
CA THR A 261 15.63 -2.26 -2.96
C THR A 261 16.72 -3.25 -2.64
N GLU A 262 17.25 -3.94 -3.64
CA GLU A 262 18.41 -4.82 -3.48
C GLU A 262 19.62 -4.19 -2.74
N ASN A 263 19.75 -2.85 -2.76
CA ASN A 263 20.95 -2.13 -2.30
C ASN A 263 20.68 -0.86 -1.45
N ASP A 264 19.45 -0.40 -1.32
CA ASP A 264 19.09 0.77 -0.52
C ASP A 264 17.67 0.64 0.06
N ILE A 265 17.33 1.53 1.00
CA ILE A 265 15.98 1.65 1.54
C ILE A 265 15.51 3.07 1.27
N ARG A 266 14.34 3.21 0.68
CA ARG A 266 13.72 4.49 0.33
C ARG A 266 12.44 4.66 1.11
N VAL A 267 12.24 5.85 1.66
CA VAL A 267 11.07 6.18 2.45
C VAL A 267 10.35 7.31 1.76
N TYR A 268 9.03 7.18 1.64
CA TYR A 268 8.19 8.15 0.95
C TYR A 268 7.00 8.58 1.79
N HIS A 269 6.58 9.83 1.62
CA HIS A 269 5.23 10.25 1.99
C HIS A 269 4.26 9.95 0.84
N VAL A 270 3.09 9.43 1.21
CA VAL A 270 1.98 9.17 0.31
C VAL A 270 1.14 10.46 0.17
N ASN A 271 0.98 10.94 -1.06
CA ASN A 271 0.21 12.14 -1.38
C ASN A 271 -0.80 11.86 -2.50
N THR A 272 -1.72 12.79 -2.76
CA THR A 272 -2.81 12.58 -3.73
C THR A 272 -2.35 12.32 -5.16
N TYR A 273 -1.13 12.75 -5.52
CA TYR A 273 -0.59 12.60 -6.86
C TYR A 273 0.32 11.38 -7.01
N GLY A 274 0.84 10.86 -5.90
CA GLY A 274 1.75 9.73 -5.87
C GLY A 274 2.53 9.71 -4.56
N VAL A 275 3.86 9.69 -4.67
CA VAL A 275 4.75 9.62 -3.52
C VAL A 275 5.88 10.64 -3.62
N SER A 276 6.35 11.15 -2.48
CA SER A 276 7.50 12.04 -2.39
C SER A 276 8.56 11.44 -1.47
N GLU A 277 9.79 11.27 -1.96
CA GLU A 277 10.90 10.67 -1.19
C GLU A 277 11.29 11.60 -0.03
N VAL A 278 11.33 11.06 1.19
CA VAL A 278 11.71 11.80 2.40
C VAL A 278 13.04 11.32 2.97
N TYR A 279 13.32 10.01 2.89
CA TYR A 279 14.60 9.45 3.29
C TYR A 279 15.13 8.46 2.28
N ARG A 280 16.47 8.36 2.24
CA ARG A 280 17.20 7.31 1.55
C ARG A 280 18.31 6.80 2.45
N PHE A 281 18.24 5.53 2.81
CA PHE A 281 19.25 4.86 3.61
C PHE A 281 20.06 3.90 2.74
N LYS A 282 21.38 3.88 2.95
CA LYS A 282 22.25 2.89 2.32
C LYS A 282 21.98 1.50 2.92
N ASN A 283 22.25 0.44 2.17
CA ASN A 283 22.25 -0.91 2.70
C ASN A 283 23.13 -1.00 3.98
N PRO A 284 22.56 -1.38 5.15
CA PRO A 284 23.29 -1.48 6.41
C PRO A 284 24.23 -2.70 6.51
N PHE A 285 24.19 -3.59 5.51
CA PHE A 285 24.96 -4.81 5.37
C PHE A 285 25.73 -4.79 4.03
N PRO A 286 26.91 -4.13 3.98
CA PRO A 286 27.67 -3.97 2.75
C PRO A 286 27.96 -5.33 2.06
N GLY A 287 27.67 -5.42 0.76
CA GLY A 287 27.88 -6.64 -0.03
C GLY A 287 26.76 -7.67 0.07
N SER A 288 25.70 -7.43 0.86
CA SER A 288 24.52 -8.28 0.87
C SER A 288 23.46 -7.82 -0.14
N TYR A 289 22.60 -8.74 -0.55
CA TYR A 289 21.32 -8.45 -1.20
C TYR A 289 20.23 -8.26 -0.13
N LEU A 290 19.60 -7.08 -0.08
CA LEU A 290 18.47 -6.86 0.84
C LEU A 290 17.21 -7.53 0.29
N PHE A 291 16.72 -8.56 0.97
CA PHE A 291 15.60 -9.36 0.46
C PHE A 291 14.31 -9.22 1.26
N HIS A 292 14.36 -8.64 2.47
CA HIS A 292 13.18 -8.50 3.31
C HIS A 292 13.34 -7.30 4.26
N ILE A 293 12.24 -6.57 4.44
CA ILE A 293 12.08 -5.57 5.50
C ILE A 293 10.72 -5.76 6.16
N SER A 294 10.67 -5.74 7.50
CA SER A 294 9.40 -5.84 8.25
C SER A 294 9.29 -4.72 9.29
N PRO A 295 8.12 -4.11 9.45
CA PRO A 295 7.84 -3.20 10.54
C PRO A 295 7.65 -3.97 11.85
N VAL A 296 8.08 -3.38 12.97
CA VAL A 296 7.82 -3.87 14.34
C VAL A 296 7.86 -2.71 15.34
N ASP A 297 7.00 -2.67 16.35
CA ASP A 297 7.03 -1.73 17.48
C ASP A 297 7.45 -2.50 18.75
N LEU A 298 8.75 -2.67 18.95
CA LEU A 298 9.26 -3.50 20.05
C LEU A 298 9.19 -2.82 21.41
N ASP A 299 9.21 -1.48 21.43
CA ASP A 299 9.16 -0.70 22.67
C ASP A 299 7.77 -0.11 22.96
N ARG A 300 6.79 -0.35 22.07
CA ARG A 300 5.40 0.06 22.17
C ARG A 300 5.25 1.59 22.26
N ASP A 301 6.14 2.32 21.58
CA ASP A 301 6.12 3.78 21.55
C ASP A 301 5.25 4.36 20.42
N GLY A 302 4.65 3.48 19.61
CA GLY A 302 3.81 3.81 18.46
C GLY A 302 4.60 4.17 17.19
N LYS A 303 5.93 4.04 17.21
CA LYS A 303 6.80 4.12 16.03
C LYS A 303 7.36 2.75 15.74
N LEU A 304 7.49 2.48 14.46
CA LEU A 304 7.99 1.21 13.98
C LEU A 304 9.51 1.26 13.85
N GLU A 305 10.18 0.32 14.50
CA GLU A 305 11.47 -0.17 14.08
C GLU A 305 11.38 -0.93 12.74
N LEU A 306 12.51 -0.92 12.04
CA LEU A 306 12.74 -1.63 10.79
C LEU A 306 13.56 -2.88 11.10
N VAL A 307 12.98 -4.05 10.89
CA VAL A 307 13.70 -5.32 10.78
C VAL A 307 14.19 -5.45 9.36
N ILE A 308 15.51 -5.55 9.15
CA ILE A 308 16.12 -5.63 7.81
C ILE A 308 16.95 -6.90 7.72
N ASP A 309 16.76 -7.67 6.65
CA ASP A 309 17.53 -8.88 6.34
C ASP A 309 18.35 -8.72 5.05
N GLY A 310 19.65 -9.00 5.15
CA GLY A 310 20.59 -9.02 4.03
C GLY A 310 21.18 -10.41 3.82
N PHE A 311 21.18 -10.90 2.58
CA PHE A 311 21.71 -12.20 2.19
C PHE A 311 23.07 -12.09 1.49
N TYR A 312 24.03 -12.92 1.89
CA TYR A 312 25.33 -13.05 1.24
C TYR A 312 25.36 -14.34 0.42
N GLN A 313 25.31 -14.18 -0.91
CA GLN A 313 25.28 -15.27 -1.87
C GLN A 313 26.47 -16.23 -1.72
N GLU A 314 27.70 -15.69 -1.65
CA GLU A 314 28.94 -16.48 -1.63
C GLU A 314 29.04 -17.45 -0.44
N THR A 315 28.42 -17.11 0.69
CA THR A 315 28.55 -17.88 1.93
C THR A 315 27.24 -18.53 2.37
N LYS A 316 26.17 -18.39 1.58
CA LYS A 316 24.80 -18.78 1.95
C LYS A 316 24.48 -18.38 3.40
N SER A 317 24.67 -17.11 3.72
CA SER A 317 24.49 -16.60 5.08
C SER A 317 23.66 -15.31 5.09
N VAL A 318 23.12 -14.96 6.26
CA VAL A 318 22.35 -13.73 6.45
C VAL A 318 22.95 -12.86 7.54
N SER A 319 22.84 -11.55 7.34
CA SER A 319 22.94 -10.56 8.41
C SER A 319 21.62 -9.84 8.51
N SER A 320 21.08 -9.82 9.71
CA SER A 320 19.81 -9.16 10.00
C SER A 320 19.97 -8.22 11.18
N GLY A 321 19.02 -7.31 11.35
CA GLY A 321 19.06 -6.37 12.47
C GLY A 321 17.78 -5.58 12.62
N VAL A 322 17.66 -4.98 13.80
CA VAL A 322 16.58 -4.05 14.14
C VAL A 322 17.15 -2.65 14.12
N PHE A 323 16.46 -1.73 13.45
CA PHE A 323 16.89 -0.36 13.24
C PHE A 323 15.76 0.61 13.55
N THR A 324 16.11 1.80 14.02
CA THR A 324 15.18 2.92 14.26
C THR A 324 15.62 4.13 13.45
N VAL A 325 14.70 5.03 13.10
CA VAL A 325 15.05 6.29 12.45
C VAL A 325 15.21 7.38 13.51
N LYS A 326 16.44 7.89 13.68
CA LYS A 326 16.74 9.00 14.60
C LYS A 326 17.41 10.14 13.86
N ASN A 327 16.75 11.30 13.86
CA ASN A 327 17.20 12.52 13.18
C ASN A 327 17.48 12.27 11.68
N GLY A 328 16.54 11.62 11.00
CA GLY A 328 16.63 11.28 9.57
C GLY A 328 17.74 10.28 9.22
N LYS A 329 18.28 9.55 10.20
CA LYS A 329 19.33 8.53 10.01
C LYS A 329 18.87 7.19 10.55
N LEU A 330 19.14 6.14 9.78
CA LEU A 330 18.95 4.76 10.21
C LEU A 330 19.99 4.41 11.30
N ARG A 331 19.50 4.10 12.51
CA ARG A 331 20.31 3.73 13.67
C ARG A 331 20.03 2.29 14.07
N LYS A 332 21.07 1.49 14.08
CA LYS A 332 21.01 0.07 14.45
C LYS A 332 20.82 -0.07 15.96
N LEU A 333 19.82 -0.85 16.37
CA LEU A 333 19.58 -1.25 17.75
C LEU A 333 20.27 -2.57 18.08
N ALA A 334 20.13 -3.57 17.21
CA ALA A 334 20.73 -4.89 17.39
C ALA A 334 21.02 -5.60 16.05
N LYS A 335 21.82 -6.67 16.09
CA LYS A 335 22.11 -7.55 14.93
C LYS A 335 21.79 -9.00 15.28
N SER A 336 21.54 -9.79 14.25
CA SER A 336 21.36 -11.24 14.30
C SER A 336 21.90 -11.90 13.04
N ASN A 337 22.12 -13.21 13.11
CA ASN A 337 22.35 -14.11 11.98
C ASN A 337 21.12 -15.01 11.70
N LEU A 338 19.98 -14.70 12.33
CA LEU A 338 18.68 -15.26 12.00
C LEU A 338 18.03 -14.39 10.93
N ILE A 339 17.23 -14.99 10.08
CA ILE A 339 16.23 -14.30 9.26
C ILE A 339 15.11 -13.86 10.20
N LEU A 340 14.70 -12.59 10.16
CA LEU A 340 13.80 -11.99 11.13
C LEU A 340 12.53 -11.44 10.47
N SER A 341 11.41 -11.45 11.18
CA SER A 341 10.18 -10.75 10.76
C SER A 341 9.31 -10.41 11.97
N GLY A 342 8.61 -9.28 11.93
CA GLY A 342 7.66 -8.87 12.99
C GLY A 342 6.33 -9.59 12.84
N PHE A 343 5.62 -9.87 13.93
CA PHE A 343 4.33 -10.54 13.95
C PHE A 343 3.42 -9.80 14.91
N ASP A 344 2.16 -9.62 14.49
CA ASP A 344 1.07 -9.13 15.32
C ASP A 344 0.45 -10.33 16.05
N THR A 345 0.73 -10.47 17.34
CA THR A 345 0.32 -11.66 18.10
C THR A 345 -0.95 -11.44 18.91
N ASP A 346 -1.30 -10.19 19.21
CA ASP A 346 -2.50 -9.82 19.94
C ASP A 346 -3.65 -9.33 19.05
N GLY A 347 -3.41 -9.11 17.76
CA GLY A 347 -4.39 -8.77 16.73
C GLY A 347 -4.79 -7.30 16.75
N ASP A 348 -3.91 -6.41 17.20
CA ASP A 348 -4.18 -4.97 17.27
C ASP A 348 -3.78 -4.20 15.98
N GLY A 349 -3.27 -4.92 14.98
CA GLY A 349 -2.78 -4.41 13.71
C GLY A 349 -1.32 -3.92 13.76
N VAL A 350 -0.61 -4.09 14.88
CA VAL A 350 0.78 -3.67 15.07
C VAL A 350 1.65 -4.88 15.36
N ASN A 351 2.69 -5.08 14.54
CA ASN A 351 3.68 -6.11 14.84
C ASN A 351 4.48 -5.72 16.09
N GLU A 352 4.36 -6.48 17.16
CA GLU A 352 4.98 -6.26 18.48
C GLU A 352 5.87 -7.45 18.90
N THR A 353 5.82 -8.56 18.17
CA THR A 353 6.63 -9.75 18.41
C THR A 353 7.61 -10.00 17.26
N LEU A 354 8.88 -10.27 17.55
CA LEU A 354 9.86 -10.65 16.53
C LEU A 354 9.99 -12.18 16.46
N TYR A 355 9.82 -12.77 15.29
CA TYR A 355 10.20 -14.16 15.05
C TYR A 355 11.52 -14.24 14.31
N GLY A 356 12.26 -15.30 14.57
CA GLY A 356 13.54 -15.57 13.93
C GLY A 356 13.68 -17.02 13.47
N GLN A 357 14.32 -17.21 12.32
CA GLN A 357 14.57 -18.52 11.72
C GLN A 357 16.02 -18.60 11.25
N LYS A 358 16.66 -19.77 11.36
CA LYS A 358 18.04 -19.94 10.84
C LYS A 358 18.00 -20.11 9.32
N VAL A 359 19.10 -19.78 8.65
CA VAL A 359 19.37 -20.31 7.30
C VAL A 359 19.55 -21.82 7.40
N SER A 360 18.97 -22.56 6.45
CA SER A 360 19.03 -24.02 6.41
C SER A 360 20.44 -24.51 6.12
N SER A 361 20.84 -25.59 6.79
CA SER A 361 22.02 -26.37 6.43
C SER A 361 21.76 -27.33 5.26
N GLU A 362 20.49 -27.59 4.92
CA GLU A 362 20.11 -28.39 3.74
C GLU A 362 20.48 -27.59 2.47
N LEU A 363 21.12 -28.24 1.49
CA LEU A 363 21.75 -27.56 0.35
C LEU A 363 20.74 -26.83 -0.54
N ASP A 364 19.56 -27.44 -0.73
CA ASP A 364 18.47 -27.00 -1.60
C ASP A 364 17.43 -26.10 -0.91
N LYS A 365 17.55 -25.87 0.41
CA LYS A 365 16.62 -25.02 1.17
C LYS A 365 17.28 -23.77 1.71
N PHE A 366 16.50 -22.70 1.82
CA PHE A 366 16.95 -21.45 2.44
C PHE A 366 16.58 -21.35 3.92
N PHE A 367 15.34 -21.70 4.30
CA PHE A 367 14.85 -21.60 5.68
C PHE A 367 15.06 -22.90 6.47
N GLY A 368 15.57 -22.79 7.70
CA GLY A 368 15.68 -23.91 8.63
C GLY A 368 14.37 -24.21 9.36
N LYS A 369 14.18 -25.43 9.87
CA LYS A 369 12.89 -25.93 10.41
C LYS A 369 12.39 -25.26 11.70
N ASP A 370 13.29 -24.65 12.47
CA ASP A 370 12.97 -24.13 13.79
C ASP A 370 12.74 -22.61 13.74
N VAL A 371 11.62 -22.17 14.33
CA VAL A 371 11.27 -20.76 14.51
C VAL A 371 11.27 -20.43 16.01
N TRP A 372 11.82 -19.26 16.36
CA TRP A 372 11.85 -18.78 17.74
C TRP A 372 11.22 -17.40 17.85
N ILE A 373 10.57 -17.13 18.97
CA ILE A 373 10.36 -15.77 19.44
C ILE A 373 11.74 -15.18 19.76
N VAL A 374 12.00 -13.97 19.31
CA VAL A 374 13.27 -13.27 19.50
C VAL A 374 13.01 -12.00 20.30
N GLU A 375 13.74 -11.83 21.39
CA GLU A 375 13.58 -10.68 22.29
C GLU A 375 14.76 -9.72 22.13
N LEU A 376 14.46 -8.41 22.11
CA LEU A 376 15.47 -7.38 22.21
C LEU A 376 15.84 -7.15 23.68
N LYS A 377 17.04 -7.58 24.08
CA LYS A 377 17.59 -7.37 25.44
C LYS A 377 18.77 -6.42 25.35
N GLY A 378 18.51 -5.14 25.62
CA GLY A 378 19.48 -4.06 25.42
C GLY A 378 19.81 -3.90 23.94
N ASN A 379 21.05 -4.21 23.56
CA ASN A 379 21.53 -4.13 22.17
C ASN A 379 21.71 -5.50 21.49
N LYS A 380 21.11 -6.56 22.06
CA LYS A 380 21.22 -7.94 21.57
C LYS A 380 19.85 -8.54 21.30
N LEU A 381 19.77 -9.35 20.25
CA LEU A 381 18.63 -10.19 19.95
C LEU A 381 18.88 -11.58 20.54
N VAL A 382 17.99 -12.05 21.40
CA VAL A 382 18.12 -13.33 22.12
C VAL A 382 16.97 -14.24 21.74
N LYS A 383 17.28 -15.50 21.41
CA LYS A 383 16.26 -16.52 21.17
C LYS A 383 15.52 -16.83 22.47
N GLY A 384 14.20 -16.70 22.45
CA GLY A 384 13.30 -17.12 23.49
C GLY A 384 12.64 -18.46 23.14
N LYS A 385 11.33 -18.55 23.37
CA LYS A 385 10.52 -19.75 23.17
C LYS A 385 10.49 -20.16 21.68
N LYS A 386 10.56 -21.47 21.42
CA LYS A 386 10.31 -22.04 20.09
C LYS A 386 8.82 -21.92 19.74
N VAL A 387 8.51 -21.47 18.52
CA VAL A 387 7.15 -21.37 18.01
C VAL A 387 6.77 -22.70 17.35
N SER A 388 5.57 -23.22 17.66
CA SER A 388 5.05 -24.41 17.00
C SER A 388 4.47 -24.01 15.65
N VAL A 389 5.15 -24.36 14.56
CA VAL A 389 4.74 -24.08 13.19
C VAL A 389 5.01 -25.30 12.32
N PRO A 390 4.39 -25.41 11.13
CA PRO A 390 4.66 -26.50 10.20
C PRO A 390 6.13 -26.46 9.71
N PRO A 391 6.71 -27.60 9.28
CA PRO A 391 8.10 -27.65 8.84
C PRO A 391 8.47 -26.73 7.67
N GLU A 392 7.48 -26.43 6.81
CA GLU A 392 7.64 -25.59 5.61
C GLU A 392 7.37 -24.10 5.85
N PHE A 393 7.20 -23.71 7.12
CA PHE A 393 6.95 -22.33 7.52
C PHE A 393 8.16 -21.43 7.23
N GLN A 394 7.91 -20.23 6.73
CA GLN A 394 8.93 -19.25 6.36
C GLN A 394 8.62 -17.92 7.03
N VAL A 395 9.52 -17.43 7.88
CA VAL A 395 9.25 -16.27 8.74
C VAL A 395 8.98 -14.97 7.97
N THR A 396 9.52 -14.82 6.76
CA THR A 396 9.29 -13.63 5.91
C THR A 396 8.00 -13.70 5.10
N SER A 397 7.45 -14.91 4.93
CA SER A 397 6.32 -15.22 4.06
C SER A 397 5.08 -15.63 4.84
N ALA A 398 5.02 -15.27 6.11
CA ALA A 398 4.00 -15.69 7.06
C ALA A 398 3.57 -14.54 7.95
N GLN A 399 2.32 -14.59 8.42
CA GLN A 399 1.80 -13.65 9.41
C GLN A 399 0.75 -14.33 10.29
N SER A 400 0.65 -13.90 11.55
CA SER A 400 -0.44 -14.31 12.43
C SER A 400 -1.69 -13.46 12.21
N PHE A 401 -2.86 -14.05 12.41
CA PHE A 401 -4.14 -13.34 12.35
C PHE A 401 -5.16 -13.95 13.32
N LYS A 402 -6.16 -13.16 13.73
CA LYS A 402 -7.19 -13.52 14.70
C LYS A 402 -8.47 -13.98 14.03
N VAL A 403 -9.00 -15.07 14.55
CA VAL A 403 -10.31 -15.61 14.18
C VAL A 403 -11.03 -15.98 15.46
N GLY A 404 -11.93 -15.10 15.91
CA GLY A 404 -12.50 -15.16 17.25
C GLY A 404 -11.41 -15.09 18.33
N SER A 405 -11.37 -16.07 19.23
CA SER A 405 -10.36 -16.15 20.30
C SER A 405 -9.06 -16.85 19.88
N LYS A 406 -8.96 -17.33 18.64
CA LYS A 406 -7.78 -18.07 18.15
C LYS A 406 -6.83 -17.16 17.38
N THR A 407 -5.54 -17.39 17.57
CA THR A 407 -4.49 -16.90 16.67
C THR A 407 -4.11 -18.02 15.71
N LEU A 408 -4.22 -17.77 14.41
CA LEU A 408 -3.82 -18.67 13.34
C LEU A 408 -2.62 -18.10 12.59
N PHE A 409 -2.00 -18.90 11.74
CA PHE A 409 -0.96 -18.45 10.80
C PHE A 409 -1.44 -18.57 9.36
N ALA A 410 -1.22 -17.52 8.57
CA ALA A 410 -1.35 -17.55 7.12
C ALA A 410 0.06 -17.47 6.51
N TYR A 411 0.41 -18.39 5.61
CA TYR A 411 1.77 -18.48 5.07
C TYR A 411 1.85 -19.17 3.71
N TYR A 412 2.93 -18.91 2.98
CA TYR A 412 3.32 -19.69 1.80
C TYR A 412 4.27 -20.82 2.20
N ASP A 413 4.04 -22.03 1.69
CA ASP A 413 5.00 -23.14 1.85
C ASP A 413 6.09 -23.13 0.78
N LEU A 414 7.01 -24.11 0.81
CA LEU A 414 8.11 -24.21 -0.17
C LEU A 414 7.64 -24.47 -1.61
N ASP A 415 6.41 -24.98 -1.77
CA ASP A 415 5.79 -25.22 -3.07
C ASP A 415 4.90 -24.06 -3.52
N TYR A 416 4.92 -22.92 -2.79
CA TYR A 416 4.14 -21.72 -3.06
C TYR A 416 2.61 -21.93 -3.05
N PHE A 417 2.15 -22.87 -2.23
CA PHE A 417 0.75 -22.93 -1.82
C PHE A 417 0.52 -22.03 -0.61
N PHE A 418 -0.64 -21.40 -0.57
CA PHE A 418 -1.04 -20.59 0.57
C PHE A 418 -1.75 -21.48 1.59
N ASN A 419 -1.37 -21.39 2.86
CA ASN A 419 -1.81 -22.28 3.92
C ASN A 419 -2.33 -21.47 5.12
N VAL A 420 -3.29 -22.04 5.84
CA VAL A 420 -3.71 -21.61 7.17
C VAL A 420 -3.40 -22.71 8.17
N SER A 421 -2.76 -22.39 9.29
CA SER A 421 -2.48 -23.36 10.36
C SER A 421 -2.82 -22.86 11.76
N ASP A 422 -3.16 -23.80 12.64
CA ASP A 422 -3.22 -23.63 14.10
C ASP A 422 -1.97 -24.30 14.68
N GLY A 423 -0.96 -23.47 14.97
CA GLY A 423 0.39 -23.97 15.26
C GLY A 423 0.93 -24.84 14.14
N SER A 424 1.26 -26.11 14.44
CA SER A 424 1.77 -27.08 13.47
C SER A 424 0.69 -27.79 12.64
N GLN A 425 -0.59 -27.63 12.98
CA GLN A 425 -1.68 -28.30 12.27
C GLN A 425 -2.19 -27.42 11.12
N ILE A 426 -2.10 -27.91 9.88
CA ILE A 426 -2.67 -27.25 8.71
C ILE A 426 -4.19 -27.42 8.75
N LEU A 427 -4.92 -26.30 8.77
CA LEU A 427 -6.38 -26.26 8.75
C LEU A 427 -6.92 -26.16 7.33
N TRP A 428 -6.20 -25.46 6.46
CA TRP A 428 -6.60 -25.22 5.09
C TRP A 428 -5.37 -24.96 4.21
N ARG A 429 -5.46 -25.34 2.95
CA ARG A 429 -4.43 -25.13 1.92
C ARG A 429 -5.13 -24.71 0.64
N SER A 430 -4.52 -23.80 -0.11
CA SER A 430 -5.05 -23.35 -1.37
C SER A 430 -5.17 -24.52 -2.37
N PRO A 431 -6.29 -24.67 -3.10
CA PRO A 431 -6.42 -25.67 -4.15
C PRO A 431 -5.44 -25.51 -5.32
N ILE A 432 -4.81 -24.34 -5.45
CA ILE A 432 -3.85 -24.04 -6.51
C ILE A 432 -2.59 -23.42 -5.92
N GLN A 433 -1.49 -23.55 -6.65
CA GLN A 433 -0.27 -22.79 -6.39
C GLN A 433 -0.57 -21.31 -6.67
N ILE A 434 -0.32 -20.46 -5.66
CA ILE A 434 -0.62 -19.03 -5.74
C ILE A 434 0.55 -18.25 -6.37
N GLY A 435 1.73 -18.86 -6.37
CA GLY A 435 2.92 -18.37 -7.06
C GLY A 435 3.84 -17.56 -6.15
N ALA A 436 5.11 -17.50 -6.53
CA ALA A 436 6.12 -16.73 -5.84
C ALA A 436 6.13 -15.25 -6.29
N SER A 437 7.08 -14.43 -5.80
CA SER A 437 7.33 -13.09 -6.34
C SER A 437 8.57 -13.05 -7.25
N PRO A 438 8.83 -11.94 -7.97
CA PRO A 438 10.10 -11.74 -8.68
C PRO A 438 11.33 -11.63 -7.76
N ASN A 439 11.14 -11.39 -6.45
CA ASN A 439 12.21 -11.43 -5.45
C ASN A 439 12.81 -12.82 -5.39
N SER A 440 14.09 -12.96 -5.73
CA SER A 440 14.78 -14.24 -5.57
C SER A 440 16.16 -14.06 -4.99
N ILE A 441 16.51 -14.99 -4.13
CA ILE A 441 17.87 -15.21 -3.66
C ILE A 441 18.41 -16.43 -4.39
N TYR A 442 19.72 -16.45 -4.61
CA TYR A 442 20.37 -17.55 -5.29
C TYR A 442 21.75 -17.82 -4.70
N TRP A 443 22.16 -19.08 -4.69
CA TRP A 443 23.47 -19.52 -4.22
C TRP A 443 23.95 -20.71 -5.05
N TYR A 444 25.23 -21.04 -4.95
CA TYR A 444 25.81 -22.18 -5.65
C TYR A 444 25.96 -23.38 -4.72
N VAL A 445 25.62 -24.55 -5.23
CA VAL A 445 25.88 -25.87 -4.62
C VAL A 445 26.54 -26.72 -5.70
N ASP A 446 27.82 -27.07 -5.53
CA ASP A 446 28.58 -27.87 -6.51
C ASP A 446 28.38 -27.36 -7.96
N ASP A 447 28.63 -26.07 -8.17
CA ASP A 447 28.43 -25.32 -9.43
C ASP A 447 26.98 -25.26 -9.97
N THR A 448 26.01 -25.80 -9.24
CA THR A 448 24.58 -25.70 -9.54
C THR A 448 23.99 -24.47 -8.88
N LEU A 449 23.39 -23.59 -9.68
CA LEU A 449 22.65 -22.44 -9.18
C LEU A 449 21.32 -22.89 -8.56
N VAL A 450 21.18 -22.70 -7.25
CA VAL A 450 19.92 -22.88 -6.53
C VAL A 450 19.27 -21.52 -6.38
N SER A 451 18.00 -21.41 -6.75
CA SER A 451 17.20 -20.18 -6.61
C SER A 451 16.05 -20.42 -5.66
N TYR A 452 15.77 -19.45 -4.81
CA TYR A 452 14.62 -19.45 -3.92
C TYR A 452 13.90 -18.11 -4.04
N TYR A 453 12.59 -18.15 -4.24
CA TYR A 453 11.79 -16.94 -4.44
C TYR A 453 11.10 -16.55 -3.13
N ILE A 454 11.31 -15.32 -2.69
CA ILE A 454 10.62 -14.77 -1.51
C ILE A 454 9.18 -14.46 -1.94
N THR A 455 8.18 -14.73 -1.10
CA THR A 455 6.80 -14.35 -1.40
C THR A 455 6.40 -13.10 -0.61
N PRO A 456 5.43 -12.32 -1.12
CA PRO A 456 4.92 -11.15 -0.40
C PRO A 456 4.32 -11.58 0.93
N LYS A 457 4.60 -10.82 1.99
CA LYS A 457 4.11 -11.18 3.32
C LYS A 457 2.60 -10.96 3.42
N PRO A 458 1.81 -11.94 3.92
CA PRO A 458 0.36 -11.76 4.09
C PRO A 458 0.04 -10.62 5.08
N LYS A 459 -1.08 -9.92 4.86
CA LYS A 459 -1.51 -8.76 5.67
C LYS A 459 -2.90 -9.02 6.29
N PRO A 460 -2.98 -9.27 7.60
CA PRO A 460 -4.23 -9.30 8.33
C PRO A 460 -4.93 -7.94 8.25
N VAL A 461 -6.24 -7.96 8.12
CA VAL A 461 -7.08 -6.77 8.12
C VAL A 461 -8.49 -7.18 8.53
N ASP A 462 -9.09 -6.44 9.45
CA ASP A 462 -10.52 -6.52 9.73
C ASP A 462 -11.25 -5.55 8.79
N VAL A 463 -11.65 -6.06 7.62
CA VAL A 463 -12.27 -5.25 6.57
C VAL A 463 -13.70 -4.86 6.94
N ASN A 464 -14.41 -5.78 7.58
CA ASN A 464 -15.84 -5.68 7.82
C ASN A 464 -16.19 -5.12 9.22
N GLY A 465 -15.20 -5.02 10.12
CA GLY A 465 -15.32 -4.50 11.47
C GLY A 465 -15.95 -5.46 12.47
N ASP A 466 -15.95 -6.78 12.19
CA ASP A 466 -16.58 -7.80 13.04
C ASP A 466 -15.64 -8.35 14.14
N GLY A 467 -14.36 -7.95 14.13
CA GLY A 467 -13.35 -8.39 15.07
C GLY A 467 -12.71 -9.75 14.74
N GLU A 468 -13.09 -10.40 13.64
CA GLU A 468 -12.29 -11.44 12.98
C GLU A 468 -11.48 -10.81 11.85
N GLU A 469 -10.22 -11.21 11.72
CA GLU A 469 -9.37 -10.68 10.66
C GLU A 469 -9.49 -11.53 9.39
N GLU A 470 -9.69 -10.86 8.26
CA GLU A 470 -9.37 -11.40 6.95
C GLU A 470 -7.86 -11.28 6.67
N VAL A 471 -7.38 -11.98 5.64
CA VAL A 471 -5.96 -11.93 5.25
C VAL A 471 -5.81 -11.57 3.79
N LEU A 472 -5.18 -10.44 3.51
CA LEU A 472 -4.75 -10.10 2.17
C LEU A 472 -3.49 -10.90 1.82
N PHE A 473 -3.47 -11.47 0.62
CA PHE A 473 -2.31 -12.20 0.10
C PHE A 473 -2.19 -12.03 -1.41
N SER A 474 -0.98 -12.19 -1.94
CA SER A 474 -0.73 -11.98 -3.37
C SER A 474 -0.97 -13.25 -4.18
N GLN A 475 -1.33 -13.10 -5.46
CA GLN A 475 -1.27 -14.15 -6.47
C GLN A 475 -0.60 -13.63 -7.73
N ASN A 476 0.42 -14.33 -8.21
CA ASN A 476 1.16 -13.95 -9.40
C ASN A 476 0.89 -14.89 -10.58
N LYS A 477 0.78 -14.30 -11.79
CA LYS A 477 0.62 -15.04 -13.05
C LYS A 477 1.98 -15.38 -13.63
N ASN A 478 2.30 -16.67 -13.66
CA ASN A 478 3.48 -17.18 -14.36
C ASN A 478 3.30 -17.01 -15.89
N ALA A 479 4.26 -16.35 -16.54
CA ALA A 479 4.26 -16.08 -17.97
C ALA A 479 4.72 -17.28 -18.82
N ALA A 480 5.47 -18.21 -18.25
CA ALA A 480 6.02 -19.36 -18.97
C ALA A 480 5.94 -20.66 -18.14
N PRO A 481 4.72 -21.12 -17.77
CA PRO A 481 4.58 -22.36 -17.02
C PRO A 481 5.16 -23.54 -17.82
N GLY A 482 6.10 -24.28 -17.21
CA GLY A 482 6.60 -25.56 -17.72
C GLY A 482 7.76 -25.52 -18.74
N ILE A 483 8.23 -24.35 -19.19
CA ILE A 483 9.34 -24.27 -20.18
C ILE A 483 10.72 -24.35 -19.51
N LEU A 484 10.90 -23.67 -18.37
CA LEU A 484 12.13 -23.71 -17.58
C LEU A 484 11.77 -24.10 -16.15
N ARG A 485 12.12 -25.32 -15.73
CA ARG A 485 12.02 -25.72 -14.33
C ARG A 485 12.94 -24.78 -13.53
N ASN A 486 12.39 -24.08 -12.54
CA ASN A 486 13.09 -23.16 -11.61
C ASN A 486 13.29 -21.70 -12.07
N ILE A 487 12.81 -21.29 -13.24
CA ILE A 487 12.81 -19.87 -13.64
C ILE A 487 11.37 -19.37 -13.71
N TYR A 488 10.97 -18.56 -12.73
CA TYR A 488 9.67 -17.90 -12.75
C TYR A 488 9.80 -16.56 -13.45
N THR A 489 9.06 -16.42 -14.54
CA THR A 489 8.81 -15.13 -15.18
C THR A 489 7.37 -14.74 -14.93
N PHE A 490 7.11 -13.47 -14.63
CA PHE A 490 5.78 -13.02 -14.24
C PHE A 490 5.24 -11.98 -15.23
N ASP A 491 3.99 -12.14 -15.62
CA ASP A 491 3.26 -11.22 -16.55
C ASP A 491 2.35 -10.28 -15.75
N GLY A 492 1.85 -10.73 -14.61
CA GLY A 492 0.95 -9.94 -13.79
C GLY A 492 0.78 -10.51 -12.40
N GLY A 493 -0.07 -9.84 -11.63
CA GLY A 493 -0.42 -10.22 -10.27
C GLY A 493 -1.67 -9.51 -9.78
N ARG A 494 -2.18 -9.98 -8.64
CA ARG A 494 -3.33 -9.42 -7.94
C ARG A 494 -3.22 -9.67 -6.44
N VAL A 495 -3.99 -8.93 -5.66
CA VAL A 495 -4.21 -9.22 -4.24
C VAL A 495 -5.55 -9.94 -4.11
N LEU A 496 -5.57 -10.97 -3.27
CA LEU A 496 -6.73 -11.75 -2.87
C LEU A 496 -7.03 -11.50 -1.39
N LEU A 497 -8.29 -11.66 -1.00
CA LEU A 497 -8.75 -11.59 0.39
C LEU A 497 -9.17 -12.99 0.82
N LEU A 498 -8.47 -13.58 1.78
CA LEU A 498 -8.87 -14.81 2.45
C LEU A 498 -9.84 -14.46 3.57
N TYR A 499 -10.98 -15.15 3.62
CA TYR A 499 -11.99 -14.96 4.66
C TYR A 499 -12.49 -16.30 5.18
N ARG A 500 -13.09 -16.28 6.36
CA ARG A 500 -13.67 -17.47 6.98
C ARG A 500 -15.04 -17.79 6.37
N LYS A 501 -15.26 -19.04 6.00
CA LYS A 501 -16.53 -19.56 5.48
C LYS A 501 -16.98 -20.77 6.29
N GLY A 502 -17.74 -20.51 7.35
CA GLY A 502 -18.15 -21.54 8.31
C GLY A 502 -16.94 -22.12 9.06
N THR A 503 -16.65 -23.40 8.86
CA THR A 503 -15.52 -24.11 9.49
C THR A 503 -14.26 -24.16 8.62
N THR A 504 -14.30 -23.59 7.41
CA THR A 504 -13.18 -23.55 6.46
C THR A 504 -12.85 -22.10 6.07
N PHE A 505 -11.90 -21.95 5.17
CA PHE A 505 -11.56 -20.69 4.52
C PHE A 505 -11.92 -20.73 3.04
N ASP A 506 -12.22 -19.56 2.50
CA ASP A 506 -12.43 -19.28 1.07
C ASP A 506 -11.72 -17.96 0.72
N TRP A 507 -11.64 -17.60 -0.55
CA TRP A 507 -11.03 -16.33 -0.95
C TRP A 507 -11.78 -15.65 -2.08
N GLU A 508 -11.55 -14.34 -2.20
CA GLU A 508 -12.04 -13.52 -3.31
C GLU A 508 -11.00 -12.49 -3.79
N GLU A 509 -11.31 -11.76 -4.86
CA GLU A 509 -10.40 -10.76 -5.43
C GLU A 509 -10.46 -9.45 -4.62
N ALA A 510 -9.36 -9.11 -3.95
CA ALA A 510 -9.21 -7.82 -3.28
C ALA A 510 -8.88 -6.68 -4.25
N THR A 511 -8.30 -6.99 -5.42
CA THR A 511 -7.97 -6.02 -6.48
C THR A 511 -8.36 -6.52 -7.86
N VAL A 512 -8.45 -5.59 -8.83
CA VAL A 512 -8.35 -5.98 -10.24
C VAL A 512 -7.00 -6.69 -10.50
N PRO A 513 -6.94 -7.68 -11.41
CA PRO A 513 -5.67 -8.19 -11.90
C PRO A 513 -4.90 -7.14 -12.70
N ILE A 514 -3.60 -7.03 -12.46
CA ILE A 514 -2.69 -6.10 -13.14
C ILE A 514 -1.73 -6.92 -13.99
N TYR A 515 -1.77 -6.70 -15.31
CA TYR A 515 -0.94 -7.42 -16.29
C TYR A 515 0.04 -6.49 -17.00
N LYS A 516 1.05 -7.08 -17.66
CA LYS A 516 2.09 -6.40 -18.45
C LYS A 516 3.00 -5.46 -17.66
N LEU A 517 2.98 -5.54 -16.32
CA LEU A 517 3.86 -4.78 -15.43
C LEU A 517 4.83 -5.68 -14.65
N GLY A 518 4.83 -6.98 -14.93
CA GLY A 518 5.63 -7.96 -14.20
C GLY A 518 4.87 -8.60 -13.05
N GLY A 519 5.58 -9.23 -12.11
CA GLY A 519 4.97 -9.85 -10.94
C GLY A 519 4.82 -8.87 -9.78
N LEU A 520 3.82 -9.10 -8.94
CA LEU A 520 3.67 -8.42 -7.66
C LEU A 520 4.80 -8.87 -6.71
N GLU A 521 5.61 -7.90 -6.30
CA GLU A 521 6.80 -8.05 -5.45
C GLU A 521 6.45 -8.01 -3.96
N GLU A 522 5.67 -7.00 -3.58
CA GLU A 522 5.19 -6.77 -2.22
C GLU A 522 4.03 -5.77 -2.28
N PHE A 523 3.15 -5.79 -1.27
CA PHE A 523 2.05 -4.86 -1.16
C PHE A 523 1.76 -4.50 0.30
N ASP A 524 0.99 -3.44 0.51
CA ASP A 524 0.42 -3.11 1.80
C ASP A 524 -0.91 -2.36 1.63
N TYR A 525 -1.74 -2.38 2.67
CA TYR A 525 -2.99 -1.64 2.72
C TYR A 525 -2.83 -0.42 3.62
N ILE A 526 -3.31 0.74 3.16
CA ILE A 526 -3.33 1.98 3.93
C ILE A 526 -4.79 2.35 4.20
N PRO A 527 -5.37 1.88 5.33
CA PRO A 527 -6.76 2.11 5.66
C PRO A 527 -7.11 3.59 5.75
N GLU A 528 -6.15 4.46 6.10
CA GLU A 528 -6.31 5.92 6.14
C GLU A 528 -6.51 6.55 4.78
N TYR A 529 -6.34 5.79 3.70
CA TYR A 529 -6.50 6.25 2.33
C TYR A 529 -7.42 5.36 1.50
N ASP A 530 -7.88 4.24 2.07
CA ASP A 530 -8.63 3.20 1.35
C ASP A 530 -7.87 2.80 0.07
N LEU A 531 -6.59 2.47 0.26
CA LEU A 531 -5.61 2.37 -0.81
C LEU A 531 -4.70 1.17 -0.58
N LEU A 532 -4.58 0.31 -1.59
CA LEU A 532 -3.50 -0.65 -1.67
C LEU A 532 -2.30 0.00 -2.37
N VAL A 533 -1.13 -0.14 -1.76
CA VAL A 533 0.15 0.20 -2.37
C VAL A 533 0.83 -1.10 -2.76
N ALA A 534 1.30 -1.21 -4.00
CA ALA A 534 1.90 -2.44 -4.48
C ALA A 534 3.13 -2.14 -5.33
N VAL A 535 4.13 -3.00 -5.23
CA VAL A 535 5.29 -2.97 -6.12
C VAL A 535 5.17 -4.09 -7.13
N PHE A 536 5.33 -3.73 -8.41
CA PHE A 536 5.38 -4.67 -9.51
C PHE A 536 6.76 -4.63 -10.15
N THR A 537 7.36 -5.81 -10.37
CA THR A 537 8.71 -5.94 -10.92
C THR A 537 8.66 -6.66 -12.26
N GLU A 538 9.08 -5.96 -13.32
CA GLU A 538 9.39 -6.60 -14.60
C GLU A 538 10.78 -7.25 -14.49
N SER A 539 10.83 -8.58 -14.59
CA SER A 539 12.07 -9.35 -14.64
C SER A 539 12.08 -10.24 -15.88
N GLY A 540 13.28 -10.57 -16.36
CA GLY A 540 13.46 -11.51 -17.47
C GLY A 540 14.90 -12.01 -17.52
N ILE A 541 15.13 -13.13 -18.20
CA ILE A 541 16.42 -13.83 -18.23
C ILE A 541 17.59 -12.89 -18.60
N PHE A 542 17.35 -11.93 -19.51
CA PHE A 542 18.36 -10.97 -19.99
C PHE A 542 18.12 -9.53 -19.54
N LYS A 543 17.12 -9.29 -18.67
CA LYS A 543 16.75 -7.94 -18.24
C LYS A 543 16.96 -7.83 -16.73
N ARG A 544 17.71 -6.80 -16.32
CA ARG A 544 17.78 -6.41 -14.91
C ARG A 544 16.37 -6.10 -14.40
N PRO A 545 15.96 -6.60 -13.22
CA PRO A 545 14.64 -6.34 -12.68
C PRO A 545 14.42 -4.83 -12.50
N LYS A 546 13.24 -4.36 -12.87
CA LYS A 546 12.83 -2.96 -12.68
C LYS A 546 11.46 -2.90 -12.04
N SER A 547 11.38 -2.22 -10.92
CA SER A 547 10.17 -2.15 -10.13
C SER A 547 9.44 -0.82 -10.31
N LYS A 548 8.11 -0.90 -10.28
CA LYS A 548 7.20 0.24 -10.27
C LYS A 548 6.36 0.18 -9.02
N LEU A 549 6.18 1.33 -8.38
CA LEU A 549 5.24 1.49 -7.28
C LEU A 549 3.89 1.94 -7.83
N LEU A 550 2.84 1.26 -7.41
CA LEU A 550 1.47 1.46 -7.84
C LEU A 550 0.59 1.80 -6.64
N PHE A 551 -0.38 2.67 -6.90
CA PHE A 551 -1.60 2.77 -6.12
C PHE A 551 -2.64 1.88 -6.79
N VAL A 552 -3.33 1.07 -6.01
CA VAL A 552 -4.31 0.07 -6.48
C VAL A 552 -5.59 0.24 -5.68
N SER A 553 -6.73 0.23 -6.37
CA SER A 553 -8.03 0.31 -5.71
C SER A 553 -8.38 -1.02 -5.07
N PRO A 554 -8.74 -1.05 -3.77
CA PRO A 554 -9.38 -2.22 -3.18
C PRO A 554 -10.78 -2.43 -3.76
N ARG A 555 -11.30 -3.65 -3.67
CA ARG A 555 -12.63 -4.06 -4.14
C ARG A 555 -13.63 -4.39 -3.02
N PHE A 556 -13.15 -4.50 -1.79
CA PHE A 556 -13.94 -4.85 -0.62
C PHE A 556 -14.51 -3.62 0.08
#